data_AF-A0A7J4AXN3-F1
#
_entry.id   AF-A0A7J4AXN3-F1
#
_cell.length_a   1.000
_cell.length_b   1.000
_cell.length_c   1.000
_cell.angle_alpha   90.00
_cell.angle_beta   90.00
_cell.angle_gamma   90.00
#
_symmetry.space_group_name_H-M   'P 1'
#
loop_
_entity.id
_entity.type
_entity.pdbx_description
1 polymer ?
#
loop_
_entity_poly.entity_id
_entity_poly.type
_entity_poly.pdbx_seq_one_letter_code
_entity_poly.pdbx_strand_id
1 'polypeptide(L)'
;MIRDLRDQAKVMSKEEILKRLVEFELEPKFSAGIWYFSPARSRFHDDYGKALSIEDRLSIVLKMYDEKAIDSSFRIEAHYPNEINEDNVDKYKQVEKETGIKVITVIPNLFFDKVFEFGSLSNPIKEVRDFAIDRTVKALKMNKELDTDFMVVWPGRDGYENPFGSDFYGMWERFETGLAQAMDEVRGVR
;
A
#
# COMPACT_ATOMS: atom_id res chain seq x y z
N MET A 1 4.82 -19.30 -0.89
CA MET A 1 6.26 -19.16 -0.53
C MET A 1 6.69 -17.78 -1.00
N ILE A 2 7.23 -16.93 -0.13
CA ILE A 2 7.66 -15.57 -0.51
C ILE A 2 8.74 -15.67 -1.59
N ARG A 3 8.61 -14.89 -2.67
CA ARG A 3 9.59 -14.85 -3.77
C ARG A 3 10.96 -14.42 -3.23
N ASP A 4 12.00 -15.20 -3.53
CA ASP A 4 13.39 -14.82 -3.19
C ASP A 4 13.87 -13.72 -4.14
N LEU A 5 14.22 -12.56 -3.58
CA LEU A 5 14.71 -11.39 -4.31
C LEU A 5 16.14 -11.01 -3.95
N ARG A 6 16.89 -11.89 -3.25
CA ARG A 6 18.26 -11.61 -2.80
C ARG A 6 19.24 -11.42 -3.97
N ASP A 7 18.89 -11.89 -5.16
CA ASP A 7 19.62 -11.64 -6.39
C ASP A 7 19.62 -10.15 -6.79
N GLN A 8 18.59 -9.38 -6.43
CA GLN A 8 18.50 -7.95 -6.71
C GLN A 8 19.51 -7.11 -5.91
N ALA A 9 20.02 -7.62 -4.79
CA ALA A 9 21.05 -6.96 -3.99
C ALA A 9 22.47 -7.10 -4.56
N LYS A 10 22.65 -7.93 -5.60
CA LYS A 10 23.95 -8.15 -6.22
C LYS A 10 24.31 -6.95 -7.11
N VAL A 11 25.44 -6.32 -6.81
CA VAL A 11 26.02 -5.28 -7.67
C VAL A 11 26.54 -5.94 -8.94
N MET A 12 26.03 -5.51 -10.10
CA MET A 12 26.45 -6.00 -11.41
C MET A 12 27.68 -5.22 -11.90
N SER A 13 28.58 -5.89 -12.63
CA SER A 13 29.67 -5.24 -13.35
C SER A 13 29.14 -4.38 -14.49
N LYS A 14 30.00 -3.50 -15.03
CA LYS A 14 29.67 -2.70 -16.22
C LYS A 14 29.26 -3.58 -17.40
N GLU A 15 29.98 -4.67 -17.62
CA GLU A 15 29.73 -5.62 -18.71
C GLU A 15 28.40 -6.35 -18.52
N GLU A 16 28.09 -6.76 -17.29
CA GLU A 16 26.81 -7.39 -16.94
C GLU A 16 25.62 -6.43 -17.14
N ILE A 17 25.77 -5.16 -16.76
CA ILE A 17 24.75 -4.13 -16.99
C ILE A 17 24.52 -3.92 -18.49
N LEU A 18 25.60 -3.79 -19.27
CA LEU A 18 25.51 -3.60 -20.73
C LEU A 18 24.82 -4.80 -21.40
N LYS A 19 25.17 -6.02 -21.00
CA LYS A 19 24.52 -7.24 -21.49
C LYS A 19 23.04 -7.24 -21.14
N ARG A 20 22.69 -6.92 -19.89
CA ARG A 20 21.31 -6.88 -19.42
C ARG A 20 20.47 -5.84 -20.16
N LEU A 21 21.02 -4.68 -20.50
CA LEU A 21 20.31 -3.65 -21.27
C LEU A 21 19.85 -4.15 -22.65
N VAL A 22 20.57 -5.11 -23.24
CA VAL A 22 20.25 -5.66 -24.56
C VAL A 22 19.35 -6.89 -24.46
N GLU A 23 19.56 -7.73 -23.44
CA GLU A 23 18.87 -9.02 -23.31
C GLU A 23 17.60 -8.99 -22.44
N PHE A 24 17.45 -7.97 -21.60
CA PHE A 24 16.30 -7.90 -20.69
C PHE A 24 15.06 -7.41 -21.41
N GLU A 25 14.07 -8.30 -21.53
CA GLU A 25 12.72 -7.94 -21.95
C GLU A 25 11.84 -7.69 -20.72
N LEU A 26 11.19 -6.52 -20.71
CA LEU A 26 10.21 -6.14 -19.70
C LEU A 26 8.80 -6.22 -20.30
N GLU A 27 7.99 -7.14 -19.79
CA GLU A 27 6.55 -7.07 -19.97
C GLU A 27 5.96 -6.18 -18.86
N PRO A 28 5.51 -4.96 -19.18
CA PRO A 28 5.03 -4.05 -18.15
C PRO A 28 3.68 -4.53 -17.62
N LYS A 29 3.60 -4.66 -16.29
CA LYS A 29 2.36 -4.90 -15.56
C LYS A 29 2.03 -3.67 -14.74
N PHE A 30 0.76 -3.29 -14.75
CA PHE A 30 0.31 -2.05 -14.14
C PHE A 30 -0.67 -2.31 -13.01
N SER A 31 -0.54 -1.50 -11.98
CA SER A 31 -1.52 -1.36 -10.90
C SER A 31 -2.02 0.08 -10.84
N ALA A 32 -3.19 0.28 -10.27
CA ALA A 32 -3.61 1.61 -9.80
C ALA A 32 -4.23 1.52 -8.42
N GLY A 33 -3.96 2.53 -7.60
CA GLY A 33 -4.72 2.77 -6.40
C GLY A 33 -6.17 3.07 -6.70
N ILE A 34 -7.08 2.44 -5.97
CA ILE A 34 -8.53 2.66 -6.13
C ILE A 34 -8.90 4.13 -5.88
N TRP A 35 -8.10 4.87 -5.11
CA TRP A 35 -8.22 6.33 -4.93
C TRP A 35 -8.10 7.12 -6.23
N TYR A 36 -7.36 6.62 -7.23
CA TYR A 36 -7.16 7.30 -8.51
C TYR A 36 -8.47 7.60 -9.24
N PHE A 37 -9.49 6.74 -9.06
CA PHE A 37 -10.78 6.89 -9.72
C PHE A 37 -11.70 7.92 -9.06
N SER A 38 -11.27 8.55 -7.94
CA SER A 38 -12.01 9.63 -7.30
C SER A 38 -11.29 10.98 -7.47
N PRO A 39 -12.04 12.10 -7.46
CA PRO A 39 -11.45 13.43 -7.39
C PRO A 39 -10.50 13.53 -6.21
N ALA A 40 -9.31 14.08 -6.46
CA ALA A 40 -8.32 14.32 -5.43
C ALA A 40 -8.57 15.68 -4.75
N ARG A 41 -8.45 15.69 -3.42
CA ARG A 41 -8.39 16.93 -2.64
C ARG A 41 -7.12 17.69 -2.98
N SER A 42 -7.27 18.96 -3.34
CA SER A 42 -6.14 19.87 -3.49
C SER A 42 -5.91 20.62 -2.18
N ARG A 43 -4.65 20.90 -1.84
CA ARG A 43 -4.32 21.82 -0.74
C ARG A 43 -4.69 23.28 -1.03
N PHE A 44 -5.09 23.58 -2.27
CA PHE A 44 -5.37 24.93 -2.76
C PHE A 44 -6.82 25.16 -3.18
N HIS A 45 -7.58 24.10 -3.45
CA HIS A 45 -8.92 24.19 -4.02
C HIS A 45 -9.77 23.00 -3.57
N ASP A 46 -11.10 23.18 -3.60
CA ASP A 46 -12.07 22.11 -3.35
C ASP A 46 -12.01 21.00 -4.41
N ASP A 47 -12.72 19.90 -4.16
CA ASP A 47 -12.71 18.69 -4.99
C ASP A 47 -13.14 18.98 -6.44
N TYR A 48 -12.32 18.52 -7.40
CA TYR A 48 -12.61 18.60 -8.84
C TYR A 48 -13.56 17.47 -9.27
N GLY A 49 -14.74 17.38 -8.65
CA GLY A 49 -15.78 16.40 -8.97
C GLY A 49 -16.52 15.87 -7.74
N LYS A 50 -17.36 14.86 -7.95
CA LYS A 50 -18.08 14.18 -6.86
C LYS A 50 -17.25 13.03 -6.32
N ALA A 51 -17.21 12.89 -4.99
CA ALA A 51 -16.66 11.72 -4.35
C ALA A 51 -17.40 10.46 -4.81
N LEU A 52 -16.66 9.41 -5.16
CA LEU A 52 -17.23 8.12 -5.57
C LEU A 52 -17.17 7.12 -4.42
N SER A 53 -18.21 6.29 -4.33
CA SER A 53 -18.23 5.09 -3.48
C SER A 53 -17.18 4.07 -3.96
N ILE A 54 -16.87 3.06 -3.14
CA ILE A 54 -15.95 1.99 -3.57
C ILE A 54 -16.57 1.17 -4.71
N GLU A 55 -17.87 0.97 -4.67
CA GLU A 55 -18.67 0.31 -5.70
C GLU A 55 -18.58 1.04 -7.04
N ASP A 56 -18.72 2.37 -7.04
CA ASP A 56 -18.61 3.18 -8.25
C ASP A 56 -17.18 3.11 -8.82
N ARG A 57 -16.15 3.13 -7.96
CA ARG A 57 -14.75 3.00 -8.38
C ARG A 57 -14.47 1.62 -8.98
N LEU A 58 -14.95 0.54 -8.36
CA LEU A 58 -14.81 -0.81 -8.89
C LEU A 58 -15.59 -0.99 -10.20
N SER A 59 -16.73 -0.33 -10.34
CA SER A 59 -17.49 -0.32 -11.60
C SER A 59 -16.71 0.35 -12.74
N ILE A 60 -15.88 1.35 -12.45
CA ILE A 60 -14.95 1.93 -13.45
C ILE A 60 -13.92 0.89 -13.88
N VAL A 61 -13.36 0.12 -12.94
CA VAL A 61 -12.40 -0.96 -13.26
C VAL A 61 -13.05 -2.02 -14.16
N LEU A 62 -14.26 -2.49 -13.82
CA LEU A 62 -15.01 -3.44 -14.64
C LEU A 62 -15.26 -2.89 -16.04
N LYS A 63 -15.70 -1.64 -16.15
CA LYS A 63 -15.90 -0.97 -17.44
C LYS A 63 -14.61 -0.91 -18.26
N MET A 64 -13.48 -0.54 -17.66
CA MET A 64 -12.20 -0.50 -18.35
C MET A 64 -11.77 -1.88 -18.86
N TYR A 65 -12.10 -2.95 -18.11
CA TYR A 65 -11.87 -4.33 -18.54
C TYR A 65 -12.77 -4.72 -19.72
N ASP A 66 -14.07 -4.43 -19.64
CA ASP A 66 -15.04 -4.71 -20.71
C ASP A 66 -14.71 -3.98 -22.02
N GLU A 67 -14.23 -2.74 -21.91
CA GLU A 67 -13.75 -1.92 -23.03
C GLU A 67 -12.36 -2.33 -23.53
N LYS A 68 -11.73 -3.33 -22.90
CA LYS A 68 -10.37 -3.83 -23.21
C LYS A 68 -9.27 -2.77 -23.08
N ALA A 69 -9.50 -1.75 -22.25
CA ALA A 69 -8.49 -0.76 -21.89
C ALA A 69 -7.48 -1.34 -20.89
N ILE A 70 -7.91 -2.31 -20.09
CA ILE A 70 -7.08 -3.13 -19.19
C ILE A 70 -7.44 -4.61 -19.36
N ASP A 71 -6.57 -5.49 -18.89
CA ASP A 71 -6.79 -6.94 -18.89
C ASP A 71 -6.62 -7.53 -17.49
N SER A 72 -6.72 -8.87 -17.40
CA SER A 72 -6.57 -9.62 -16.14
C SER A 72 -5.19 -9.51 -15.49
N SER A 73 -4.19 -8.96 -16.17
CA SER A 73 -2.86 -8.68 -15.59
C SER A 73 -2.84 -7.40 -14.76
N PHE A 74 -3.84 -6.52 -14.92
CA PHE A 74 -4.00 -5.32 -14.11
C PHE A 74 -4.25 -5.65 -12.64
N ARG A 75 -3.87 -4.74 -11.74
CA ARG A 75 -4.01 -4.91 -10.30
C ARG A 75 -4.56 -3.66 -9.61
N ILE A 76 -5.21 -3.87 -8.47
CA ILE A 76 -5.77 -2.79 -7.65
C ILE A 76 -4.94 -2.64 -6.38
N GLU A 77 -4.67 -1.40 -5.98
CA GLU A 77 -4.09 -1.06 -4.67
C GLU A 77 -5.18 -0.37 -3.83
N ALA A 78 -5.21 -0.60 -2.53
CA ALA A 78 -6.22 0.01 -1.66
C ALA A 78 -5.70 0.25 -0.23
N HIS A 79 -6.20 1.31 0.40
CA HIS A 79 -5.90 1.66 1.79
C HIS A 79 -6.89 1.01 2.76
N TYR A 80 -6.38 0.35 3.79
CA TYR A 80 -7.15 -0.11 4.94
C TYR A 80 -7.24 0.98 6.02
N PRO A 81 -8.41 1.22 6.64
CA PRO A 81 -9.71 0.62 6.34
C PRO A 81 -10.55 1.45 5.36
N ASN A 82 -10.08 2.63 4.93
CA ASN A 82 -10.91 3.63 4.26
C ASN A 82 -11.42 3.18 2.88
N GLU A 83 -10.67 2.33 2.20
CA GLU A 83 -10.97 1.90 0.83
C GLU A 83 -11.25 0.41 0.77
N ILE A 84 -10.50 -0.39 1.53
CA ILE A 84 -10.75 -1.82 1.68
C ILE A 84 -10.79 -2.18 3.16
N ASN A 85 -11.82 -2.94 3.55
CA ASN A 85 -12.03 -3.41 4.91
C ASN A 85 -12.95 -4.64 4.90
N GLU A 86 -13.26 -5.15 6.08
CA GLU A 86 -14.08 -6.35 6.31
C GLU A 86 -15.50 -6.20 5.73
N ASP A 87 -16.05 -4.99 5.63
CA ASP A 87 -17.41 -4.75 5.15
C ASP A 87 -17.50 -4.72 3.61
N ASN A 88 -16.38 -4.51 2.91
CA ASN A 88 -16.38 -4.32 1.46
C ASN A 88 -15.42 -5.24 0.68
N VAL A 89 -14.57 -6.02 1.36
CA VAL A 89 -13.59 -6.92 0.74
C VAL A 89 -14.23 -7.88 -0.27
N ASP A 90 -15.46 -8.34 -0.03
CA ASP A 90 -16.16 -9.27 -0.92
C ASP A 90 -16.44 -8.68 -2.31
N LYS A 91 -16.53 -7.34 -2.43
CA LYS A 91 -16.67 -6.66 -3.73
C LYS A 91 -15.39 -6.74 -4.55
N TYR A 92 -14.23 -6.65 -3.89
CA TYR A 92 -12.93 -6.85 -4.55
C TYR A 92 -12.77 -8.30 -5.02
N LYS A 93 -13.17 -9.27 -4.18
CA LYS A 93 -13.20 -10.70 -4.56
C LYS A 93 -14.14 -10.98 -5.73
N GLN A 94 -15.26 -10.25 -5.82
CA GLN A 94 -16.16 -10.35 -6.97
C GLN A 94 -15.50 -9.86 -8.26
N VAL A 95 -14.81 -8.70 -8.23
CA VAL A 95 -14.05 -8.20 -9.38
C VAL A 95 -12.99 -9.21 -9.81
N GLU A 96 -12.27 -9.83 -8.87
CA GLU A 96 -11.32 -10.91 -9.17
C GLU A 96 -11.99 -12.09 -9.86
N LYS A 97 -13.15 -12.53 -9.37
CA LYS A 97 -13.89 -13.66 -9.95
C LYS A 97 -14.35 -13.37 -11.39
N GLU A 98 -14.75 -12.14 -11.67
CA GLU A 98 -15.29 -11.74 -12.98
C GLU A 98 -14.19 -11.48 -14.02
N THR A 99 -13.04 -10.95 -13.60
CA THR A 99 -12.03 -10.40 -14.53
C THR A 99 -10.63 -11.00 -14.37
N GLY A 100 -10.36 -11.68 -13.25
CA GLY A 100 -9.00 -12.08 -12.84
C GLY A 100 -8.16 -10.94 -12.25
N ILE A 101 -8.66 -9.71 -12.18
CA ILE A 101 -7.97 -8.55 -11.59
C ILE A 101 -7.97 -8.70 -10.07
N LYS A 102 -6.77 -8.75 -9.48
CA LYS A 102 -6.58 -8.93 -8.04
C LYS A 102 -6.19 -7.63 -7.35
N VAL A 103 -6.42 -7.59 -6.04
CA VAL A 103 -5.73 -6.62 -5.17
C VAL A 103 -4.26 -7.06 -5.04
N ILE A 104 -3.31 -6.18 -5.33
CA ILE A 104 -1.87 -6.49 -5.22
C ILE A 104 -1.28 -6.06 -3.88
N THR A 105 -1.90 -5.10 -3.20
CA THR A 105 -1.45 -4.61 -1.89
C THR A 105 -2.58 -3.91 -1.13
N VAL A 106 -2.63 -4.13 0.19
CA VAL A 106 -3.52 -3.43 1.12
C VAL A 106 -2.68 -2.59 2.10
N ILE A 107 -2.82 -1.27 2.05
CA ILE A 107 -1.91 -0.31 2.69
C ILE A 107 -2.53 0.18 4.01
N PRO A 108 -1.82 0.20 5.15
CA PRO A 108 -2.43 0.52 6.46
C PRO A 108 -2.86 1.98 6.67
N ASN A 109 -2.61 2.87 5.69
CA ASN A 109 -3.06 4.26 5.71
C ASN A 109 -2.61 5.07 6.94
N LEU A 110 -1.35 4.90 7.36
CA LEU A 110 -0.79 5.41 8.62
C LEU A 110 -0.61 6.94 8.70
N PHE A 111 -1.18 7.69 7.77
CA PHE A 111 -0.99 9.15 7.64
C PHE A 111 -2.30 9.93 7.58
N PHE A 112 -3.43 9.23 7.38
CA PHE A 112 -4.70 9.85 7.04
C PHE A 112 -5.50 10.28 8.27
N ASP A 113 -5.65 9.39 9.25
CA ASP A 113 -6.46 9.65 10.43
C ASP A 113 -5.85 10.77 11.29
N LYS A 114 -6.71 11.62 11.88
CA LYS A 114 -6.27 12.76 12.72
C LYS A 114 -5.34 12.35 13.86
N VAL A 115 -5.49 11.13 14.38
CA VAL A 115 -4.62 10.60 15.43
C VAL A 115 -3.14 10.54 15.00
N PHE A 116 -2.86 10.47 13.70
CA PHE A 116 -1.51 10.47 13.13
C PHE A 116 -0.97 11.86 12.80
N GLU A 117 -1.61 12.95 13.26
CA GLU A 117 -1.17 14.34 13.02
C GLU A 117 0.32 14.55 13.32
N PHE A 118 0.83 13.90 14.37
CA PHE A 118 2.23 13.97 14.82
C PHE A 118 2.99 12.65 14.63
N GLY A 119 2.63 11.87 13.60
CA GLY A 119 3.23 10.57 13.27
C GLY A 119 2.44 9.38 13.81
N SER A 120 2.81 8.19 13.36
CA SER A 120 2.14 6.91 13.62
C SER A 120 3.02 5.94 14.42
N LEU A 121 3.81 5.09 13.76
CA LEU A 121 4.68 4.10 14.40
C LEU A 121 5.83 4.77 15.16
N SER A 122 6.30 5.93 14.72
CA SER A 122 7.37 6.69 15.34
C SER A 122 6.91 7.66 16.44
N ASN A 123 5.59 7.79 16.64
CA ASN A 123 4.97 8.75 17.55
C ASN A 123 5.48 8.55 19.01
N PRO A 124 5.81 9.60 19.78
CA PRO A 124 6.25 9.43 21.18
C PRO A 124 5.13 8.99 22.13
N ILE A 125 3.86 9.22 21.78
CA ILE A 125 2.69 8.82 22.59
C ILE A 125 2.39 7.34 22.35
N LYS A 126 2.40 6.55 23.43
CA LYS A 126 2.29 5.09 23.33
C LYS A 126 0.96 4.66 22.72
N GLU A 127 -0.13 5.31 23.10
CA GLU A 127 -1.48 4.97 22.65
C GLU A 127 -1.65 5.16 21.14
N VAL A 128 -1.02 6.18 20.56
CA VAL A 128 -1.00 6.41 19.11
C VAL A 128 -0.19 5.33 18.40
N ARG A 129 0.96 4.95 18.96
CA ARG A 129 1.76 3.84 18.41
C ARG A 129 1.03 2.51 18.47
N ASP A 130 0.41 2.18 19.59
CA ASP A 130 -0.34 0.93 19.74
C ASP A 130 -1.48 0.87 18.71
N PHE A 131 -2.15 2.00 18.45
CA PHE A 131 -3.16 2.10 17.40
C PHE A 131 -2.58 1.93 15.98
N ALA A 132 -1.41 2.51 15.70
CA ALA A 132 -0.71 2.33 14.42
C ALA A 132 -0.28 0.86 14.21
N ILE A 133 0.22 0.20 15.25
CA ILE A 133 0.61 -1.22 15.21
C ILE A 133 -0.62 -2.09 14.94
N ASP A 134 -1.73 -1.90 15.66
CA ASP A 134 -2.99 -2.63 15.42
C ASP A 134 -3.50 -2.42 13.99
N ARG A 135 -3.44 -1.18 13.48
CA ARG A 135 -3.78 -0.85 12.09
C ARG A 135 -2.92 -1.62 11.09
N THR A 136 -1.61 -1.67 11.30
CA THR A 136 -0.66 -2.42 10.45
C THR A 136 -0.93 -3.93 10.52
N VAL A 137 -1.19 -4.49 11.72
CA VAL A 137 -1.55 -5.91 11.88
C VAL A 137 -2.82 -6.26 11.12
N LYS A 138 -3.85 -5.42 11.19
CA LYS A 138 -5.12 -5.64 10.45
C LYS A 138 -4.92 -5.57 8.93
N ALA A 139 -4.16 -4.60 8.45
CA ALA A 139 -3.79 -4.53 7.03
C ALA A 139 -2.99 -5.76 6.59
N LEU A 140 -2.02 -6.23 7.38
CA LEU A 140 -1.27 -7.46 7.10
C LEU A 140 -2.19 -8.69 7.06
N LYS A 141 -3.15 -8.82 7.98
CA LYS A 141 -4.15 -9.90 7.96
C LYS A 141 -4.97 -9.88 6.67
N MET A 142 -5.41 -8.70 6.23
CA MET A 142 -6.15 -8.53 4.97
C MET A 142 -5.28 -8.90 3.75
N ASN A 143 -4.02 -8.46 3.71
CA ASN A 143 -3.06 -8.88 2.67
C ASN A 143 -2.91 -10.40 2.61
N LYS A 144 -2.79 -11.05 3.78
CA LYS A 144 -2.68 -12.49 3.89
C LYS A 144 -3.95 -13.22 3.44
N GLU A 145 -5.12 -12.69 3.77
CA GLU A 145 -6.40 -13.25 3.32
C GLU A 145 -6.55 -13.18 1.80
N LEU A 146 -6.12 -12.08 1.19
CA LEU A 146 -6.21 -11.83 -0.24
C LEU A 146 -5.03 -12.40 -1.04
N ASP A 147 -4.05 -13.04 -0.38
CA ASP A 147 -2.82 -13.56 -0.98
C ASP A 147 -2.11 -12.52 -1.85
N THR A 148 -1.96 -11.29 -1.31
CA THR A 148 -1.29 -10.19 -2.01
C THR A 148 0.23 -10.41 -2.12
N ASP A 149 0.86 -9.75 -3.09
CA ASP A 149 2.29 -9.93 -3.37
C ASP A 149 3.20 -9.29 -2.30
N PHE A 150 2.75 -8.17 -1.73
CA PHE A 150 3.45 -7.38 -0.71
C PHE A 150 2.50 -6.36 -0.06
N MET A 151 2.89 -5.84 1.10
CA MET A 151 2.28 -4.68 1.74
C MET A 151 3.21 -3.46 1.63
N VAL A 152 2.71 -2.36 1.06
CA VAL A 152 3.41 -1.07 1.14
C VAL A 152 3.17 -0.45 2.51
N VAL A 153 4.26 0.03 3.13
CA VAL A 153 4.18 0.92 4.30
C VAL A 153 4.67 2.29 3.88
N TRP A 154 3.73 3.22 3.72
CA TRP A 154 4.04 4.64 3.56
C TRP A 154 3.62 5.38 4.83
N PRO A 155 4.58 5.80 5.67
CA PRO A 155 4.26 6.30 7.00
C PRO A 155 3.90 7.79 7.01
N GLY A 156 4.13 8.50 5.89
CA GLY A 156 3.68 9.87 5.65
C GLY A 156 4.16 10.88 6.69
N ARG A 157 3.44 11.01 7.81
CA ARG A 157 3.66 11.98 8.89
C ARG A 157 4.71 11.57 9.92
N ASP A 158 5.21 10.34 9.89
CA ASP A 158 6.32 9.92 10.75
C ASP A 158 7.59 10.68 10.35
N GLY A 159 7.93 11.69 11.14
CA GLY A 159 9.03 12.58 10.86
C GLY A 159 8.94 13.86 11.68
N TYR A 160 9.60 14.90 11.18
CA TYR A 160 9.68 16.20 11.83
C TYR A 160 9.75 17.30 10.77
N GLU A 161 9.09 18.42 11.04
CA GLU A 161 9.25 19.65 10.23
C GLU A 161 10.45 20.47 10.75
N ASN A 162 10.68 20.43 12.06
CA ASN A 162 11.75 21.15 12.73
C ASN A 162 12.64 20.18 13.53
N PRO A 163 13.95 20.08 13.22
CA PRO A 163 14.84 19.14 13.89
C PRO A 163 15.18 19.51 15.34
N PHE A 164 14.94 20.75 15.79
CA PHE A 164 15.32 21.18 17.13
C PHE A 164 14.55 20.40 18.20
N GLY A 165 15.27 19.67 19.05
CA GLY A 165 14.70 18.88 20.13
C GLY A 165 14.09 17.54 19.69
N SER A 166 14.27 17.15 18.42
CA SER A 166 13.80 15.85 17.93
C SER A 166 14.73 14.71 18.37
N ASP A 167 14.16 13.71 19.02
CA ASP A 167 14.83 12.45 19.35
C ASP A 167 14.85 11.53 18.11
N PHE A 168 15.84 11.72 17.24
CA PHE A 168 15.93 10.97 15.98
C PHE A 168 16.10 9.46 16.20
N TYR A 169 16.96 9.07 17.13
CA TYR A 169 17.24 7.65 17.38
C TYR A 169 16.04 6.94 17.99
N GLY A 170 15.38 7.53 18.98
CA GLY A 170 14.17 6.93 19.52
C GLY A 170 13.01 6.96 18.54
N MET A 171 12.94 7.92 17.62
CA MET A 171 11.94 7.93 16.55
C MET A 171 12.12 6.72 15.62
N TRP A 172 13.34 6.45 15.17
CA TRP A 172 13.66 5.26 14.37
C TRP A 172 13.45 3.96 15.16
N GLU A 173 13.90 3.90 16.40
CA GLU A 173 13.70 2.72 17.26
C GLU A 173 12.21 2.39 17.41
N ARG A 174 11.36 3.39 17.70
CA ARG A 174 9.90 3.19 17.80
C ARG A 174 9.29 2.72 16.48
N PHE A 175 9.70 3.31 15.36
CA PHE A 175 9.23 2.93 14.04
C PHE A 175 9.58 1.48 13.70
N GLU A 176 10.87 1.12 13.81
CA GLU A 176 11.39 -0.19 13.46
C GLU A 176 10.81 -1.29 14.35
N THR A 177 10.78 -1.06 15.67
CA THR A 177 10.23 -2.04 16.62
C THR A 177 8.72 -2.20 16.47
N GLY A 178 7.97 -1.12 16.24
CA GLY A 178 6.53 -1.18 16.00
C GLY A 178 6.18 -1.93 14.71
N LEU A 179 6.93 -1.68 13.63
CA LEU A 179 6.75 -2.42 12.39
C LEU A 179 7.14 -3.90 12.53
N ALA A 180 8.28 -4.19 13.17
CA ALA A 180 8.71 -5.56 13.44
C ALA A 180 7.68 -6.34 14.27
N GLN A 181 7.13 -5.72 15.31
CA GLN A 181 6.05 -6.30 16.11
C GLN A 181 4.83 -6.64 15.25
N ALA A 182 4.38 -5.73 14.38
CA ALA A 182 3.25 -6.00 13.50
C ALA A 182 3.52 -7.16 12.52
N MET A 183 4.74 -7.25 11.99
CA MET A 183 5.16 -8.34 11.09
C MET A 183 5.26 -9.69 11.80
N ASP A 184 5.68 -9.71 13.07
CA ASP A 184 5.76 -10.94 13.87
C ASP A 184 4.38 -11.58 14.13
N GLU A 185 3.35 -10.74 14.30
CA GLU A 185 1.95 -11.17 14.46
C GLU A 185 1.36 -11.80 13.19
N VAL A 186 1.81 -11.36 12.01
CA VAL A 186 1.28 -11.82 10.71
C VAL A 186 2.41 -12.23 9.77
N ARG A 187 2.89 -13.44 9.98
CA ARG A 187 3.94 -14.02 9.13
C ARG A 187 3.42 -14.40 7.75
N GLY A 188 4.29 -14.27 6.76
CA GLY A 188 4.08 -14.75 5.39
C GLY A 188 3.66 -13.68 4.38
N VAL A 189 3.49 -12.43 4.82
CA VAL A 189 3.31 -11.27 3.95
C VAL A 189 4.65 -10.55 3.82
N ARG A 190 4.97 -10.09 2.61
CA ARG A 190 6.19 -9.34 2.31
C ARG A 190 5.98 -7.85 2.57
#